data_AF-A0A7Y5IZG8-F1
#
_entry.id   AF-A0A7Y5IZG8-F1
#
_cell.length_a   1.000
_cell.length_b   1.000
_cell.length_c   1.000
_cell.angle_alpha   90.00
_cell.angle_beta   90.00
_cell.angle_gamma   90.00
#
_symmetry.space_group_name_H-M   'P 1'
#
loop_
_entity.id
_entity.type
_entity.pdbx_description
1 polymer ?
#
loop_
_entity_poly.entity_id
_entity_poly.type
_entity_poly.pdbx_seq_one_letter_code
_entity_poly.pdbx_strand_id
1 'polypeptide(L)'
;MPLRYDFPPAGSEYLGGESDGYEYRTTFGGASLAHSYEMVRQFLKEEGYADIPLPANAQDLELFRLPVRNQQILLFEDNGYVHNPLKILFPTDGRKRNVLLLCLYNEAEPDHLLRFHQVLDRRKTS
;
A
#
# COMPACT_ATOMS: atom_id res chain seq x y z
N MET A 1 7.32 -3.88 18.59
CA MET A 1 8.12 -2.81 17.95
C MET A 1 7.32 -2.30 16.75
N PRO A 2 7.60 -1.09 16.23
CA PRO A 2 6.94 -0.63 15.00
C PRO A 2 7.26 -1.56 13.83
N LEU A 3 6.27 -1.82 12.97
CA LEU A 3 6.35 -2.73 11.83
C LEU A 3 7.57 -2.45 10.95
N ARG A 4 7.93 -1.18 10.75
CA ARG A 4 9.10 -0.80 9.95
C ARG A 4 10.42 -1.41 10.43
N TYR A 5 10.56 -1.64 11.74
CA TYR A 5 11.79 -2.15 12.36
C TYR A 5 11.71 -3.62 12.76
N ASP A 6 10.51 -4.19 12.78
CA ASP A 6 10.23 -5.56 13.19
C ASP A 6 9.18 -6.14 12.23
N PHE A 7 9.60 -6.31 10.97
CA PHE A 7 8.70 -6.68 9.88
C PHE A 7 8.15 -8.10 10.09
N PRO A 8 6.83 -8.34 9.98
CA PRO A 8 6.26 -9.64 10.28
C PRO A 8 6.80 -10.73 9.33
N PRO A 9 7.16 -11.92 9.85
CA PRO A 9 7.69 -13.00 9.04
C PRO A 9 6.66 -13.54 8.04
N ALA A 10 7.12 -14.29 7.04
CA ALA A 10 6.27 -14.89 6.03
C ALA A 10 5.20 -15.82 6.63
N GLY A 11 3.96 -15.66 6.16
CA GLY A 11 2.81 -16.43 6.61
C GLY A 11 2.26 -16.02 7.98
N SER A 12 2.70 -14.87 8.52
CA SER A 12 2.17 -14.33 9.76
C SER A 12 1.06 -13.31 9.52
N GLU A 13 0.18 -13.21 10.52
CA GLU A 13 -0.82 -12.16 10.62
C GLU A 13 -0.38 -11.12 11.66
N TYR A 14 -0.59 -9.84 11.35
CA TYR A 14 -0.28 -8.73 12.25
C TYR A 14 -1.37 -7.67 12.13
N LEU A 15 -2.01 -7.30 13.24
CA LEU A 15 -3.08 -6.27 13.29
C LEU A 15 -4.14 -6.38 12.17
N GLY A 16 -4.54 -7.61 11.84
CA GLY A 16 -5.56 -7.89 10.82
C GLY A 16 -5.06 -7.77 9.37
N GLY A 17 -3.76 -7.59 9.16
CA GLY A 17 -3.08 -7.78 7.87
C GLY A 17 -2.26 -9.05 7.82
N GLU A 18 -1.80 -9.39 6.62
CA GLU A 18 -1.01 -10.59 6.32
C GLU A 18 0.35 -10.18 5.76
N SER A 19 1.40 -10.93 6.12
CA SER A 19 2.76 -10.73 5.59
C SER A 19 3.25 -11.96 4.84
N ASP A 20 3.85 -11.75 3.67
CA ASP A 20 4.62 -12.79 2.96
C ASP A 20 6.13 -12.76 3.30
N GLY A 21 6.51 -11.94 4.30
CA GLY A 21 7.89 -11.71 4.73
C GLY A 21 8.58 -10.56 4.00
N TYR A 22 8.05 -10.14 2.85
CA TYR A 22 8.53 -9.00 2.07
C TYR A 22 7.49 -7.89 1.97
N GLU A 23 6.22 -8.23 1.80
CA GLU A 23 5.09 -7.34 1.74
C GLU A 23 4.08 -7.68 2.82
N TYR A 24 3.69 -6.67 3.58
CA TYR A 24 2.58 -6.70 4.52
C TYR A 24 1.38 -5.98 3.89
N ARG A 25 0.22 -6.62 3.88
CA ARG A 25 -1.01 -6.09 3.30
C ARG A 25 -2.12 -6.04 4.33
N THR A 26 -2.82 -4.93 4.40
CA THR A 26 -4.00 -4.77 5.26
C THR A 26 -5.07 -3.88 4.61
N THR A 27 -6.29 -3.91 5.15
CA THR A 27 -7.44 -3.18 4.61
C THR A 27 -8.02 -2.23 5.65
N PHE A 28 -8.27 -0.99 5.24
CA PHE A 28 -8.92 0.03 6.06
C PHE A 28 -10.26 0.42 5.44
N GLY A 29 -11.35 0.31 6.22
CA GLY A 29 -12.69 0.69 5.79
C GLY A 29 -13.43 1.45 6.88
N GLY A 30 -13.80 2.70 6.61
CA GLY A 30 -14.53 3.58 7.51
C GLY A 30 -15.81 4.16 6.88
N ALA A 31 -16.42 5.12 7.58
CA ALA A 31 -17.67 5.76 7.15
C ALA A 31 -17.52 6.58 5.85
N SER A 32 -16.31 7.05 5.54
CA SER A 32 -15.97 7.82 4.34
C SER A 32 -14.54 7.55 3.90
N LEU A 33 -14.18 7.90 2.67
CA LEU A 33 -12.79 7.86 2.21
C LEU A 33 -11.85 8.66 3.14
N ALA A 34 -12.29 9.84 3.60
CA ALA A 34 -11.52 10.65 4.54
C ALA A 34 -11.26 9.93 5.86
N HIS A 35 -12.26 9.24 6.40
CA HIS A 35 -12.10 8.46 7.62
C HIS A 35 -11.11 7.31 7.41
N SER A 36 -11.25 6.56 6.32
CA SER A 36 -10.31 5.47 5.98
C SER A 36 -8.89 5.96 5.79
N TYR A 37 -8.73 7.14 5.18
CA TYR A 37 -7.42 7.72 4.98
C TYR A 37 -6.78 8.18 6.28
N GLU A 38 -7.53 8.80 7.19
CA GLU A 38 -7.03 9.16 8.52
C GLU A 38 -6.60 7.92 9.32
N MET A 39 -7.35 6.80 9.23
CA MET A 39 -6.92 5.54 9.85
C MET A 39 -5.58 5.05 9.27
N VAL A 40 -5.39 5.11 7.95
CA VAL A 40 -4.11 4.77 7.31
C VAL A 40 -2.98 5.68 7.81
N ARG A 41 -3.20 7.01 7.85
CA ARG A 41 -2.18 7.96 8.31
C ARG A 41 -1.78 7.73 9.76
N GLN A 42 -2.75 7.46 10.63
CA GLN A 42 -2.49 7.17 12.04
C GLN A 42 -1.69 5.86 12.19
N PHE A 43 -2.10 4.80 11.48
CA PHE A 43 -1.38 3.53 11.46
C PHE A 43 0.08 3.71 10.98
N LEU A 44 0.29 4.39 9.86
CA LEU A 44 1.64 4.65 9.34
C LEU A 44 2.51 5.40 10.34
N LYS A 45 1.95 6.39 11.04
CA LYS A 45 2.67 7.15 12.06
C LYS A 45 3.08 6.26 13.23
N GLU A 46 2.17 5.42 13.73
CA GLU A 46 2.43 4.49 14.83
C GLU A 46 3.46 3.41 14.46
N GLU A 47 3.41 2.94 13.21
CA GLU A 47 4.25 1.86 12.69
C GLU A 47 5.62 2.32 12.15
N GLY A 48 5.97 3.61 12.32
CA GLY A 48 7.31 4.14 12.03
C GLY A 48 7.52 4.75 10.64
N TYR A 49 6.44 5.07 9.93
CA TYR A 49 6.43 5.64 8.58
C TYR A 49 6.01 7.12 8.55
N ALA A 50 6.16 7.85 9.67
CA ALA A 50 5.72 9.24 9.79
C ALA A 50 6.53 10.23 8.91
N ASP A 51 7.72 9.84 8.50
CA ASP A 51 8.65 10.57 7.63
C ASP A 51 8.34 10.42 6.13
N ILE A 52 7.49 9.45 5.77
CA ILE A 52 7.10 9.23 4.37
C ILE A 52 6.12 10.33 3.95
N PRO A 53 6.37 11.03 2.82
CA PRO A 53 5.42 12.00 2.31
C PRO A 53 4.11 11.30 1.93
N LEU A 54 2.99 11.93 2.30
CA LEU A 54 1.65 11.44 1.98
C LEU A 54 0.83 12.59 1.39
N PRO A 55 -0.21 12.30 0.58
CA PRO A 55 -1.20 13.30 0.19
C PRO A 55 -1.72 14.10 1.40
N ALA A 56 -1.98 15.40 1.24
CA ALA A 56 -2.31 16.23 2.40
C ALA A 56 -3.67 15.85 3.02
N ASN A 57 -4.57 15.32 2.20
CA ASN A 57 -5.93 14.96 2.55
C ASN A 57 -6.48 13.89 1.59
N ALA A 58 -7.70 13.43 1.85
CA ALA A 58 -8.35 12.42 1.02
C ALA A 58 -8.75 12.92 -0.37
N GLN A 59 -8.95 14.23 -0.57
CA GLN A 59 -9.21 14.79 -1.90
C GLN A 59 -7.97 14.66 -2.80
N ASP A 60 -6.79 14.97 -2.26
CA ASP A 60 -5.52 14.79 -2.95
C ASP A 60 -5.24 13.31 -3.23
N LEU A 61 -5.53 12.43 -2.26
CA LEU A 61 -5.41 10.98 -2.46
C LEU A 61 -6.31 10.49 -3.60
N GLU A 62 -7.52 11.02 -3.71
CA GLU A 62 -8.48 10.63 -4.76
C GLU A 62 -7.98 10.97 -6.18
N LEU A 63 -7.09 11.95 -6.34
CA LEU A 63 -6.47 12.26 -7.63
C LEU A 63 -5.58 11.12 -8.16
N PHE A 64 -5.12 10.22 -7.30
CA PHE A 64 -4.36 9.02 -7.69
C PHE A 64 -5.26 7.85 -8.08
N ARG A 65 -6.59 8.00 -8.00
CA ARG A 65 -7.52 6.97 -8.43
C ARG A 65 -7.60 6.94 -9.96
N LEU A 66 -7.32 5.79 -10.54
CA LEU A 66 -7.43 5.61 -11.98
C LEU A 66 -8.90 5.72 -12.42
N PRO A 67 -9.19 6.42 -13.52
CA PRO A 67 -10.52 6.47 -14.10
C PRO A 67 -10.86 5.08 -14.65
N VAL A 68 -11.62 4.30 -13.88
CA VAL A 68 -12.05 2.91 -14.15
C VAL A 68 -12.93 2.71 -15.40
N ARG A 69 -13.02 3.66 -16.33
CA ARG A 69 -13.79 3.53 -17.58
C ARG A 69 -13.25 2.43 -18.49
N ASN A 70 -11.97 2.05 -18.38
CA ASN A 70 -11.38 0.98 -19.16
C ASN A 70 -10.54 0.07 -18.24
N GLN A 71 -11.13 -1.06 -17.80
CA GLN A 71 -10.50 -1.99 -16.85
C GLN A 71 -9.18 -2.60 -17.37
N GLN A 72 -8.91 -2.51 -18.67
CA GLN A 72 -7.63 -2.92 -19.25
C GLN A 72 -6.43 -2.11 -18.71
N ILE A 73 -6.64 -0.84 -18.31
CA ILE A 73 -5.55 0.02 -17.78
C ILE A 73 -5.11 -0.45 -16.39
N LEU A 74 -6.00 -1.03 -15.59
CA LEU A 74 -5.70 -1.57 -14.26
C LEU A 74 -4.74 -2.77 -14.29
N LEU A 75 -4.53 -3.39 -15.45
CA LEU A 75 -3.53 -4.45 -15.63
C LEU A 75 -2.10 -3.91 -15.66
N PHE A 76 -1.94 -2.61 -15.89
CA PHE A 76 -0.64 -1.98 -16.15
C PHE A 76 -0.23 -0.97 -15.08
N GLU A 77 -1.17 -0.48 -14.27
CA GLU A 77 -0.92 0.61 -13.33
C GLU A 77 -1.53 0.35 -11.94
N ASP A 78 -0.78 0.72 -10.90
CA ASP A 78 -1.26 0.71 -9.51
C ASP A 78 -2.38 1.75 -9.35
N ASN A 79 -3.59 1.29 -8.98
CA ASN A 79 -4.74 2.17 -8.75
C ASN A 79 -4.67 2.85 -7.37
N GLY A 80 -3.77 3.82 -7.20
CA GLY A 80 -3.65 4.59 -5.98
C GLY A 80 -2.31 5.29 -5.81
N TYR A 81 -2.03 5.74 -4.58
CA TYR A 81 -0.81 6.45 -4.24
C TYR A 81 0.33 5.46 -4.01
N VAL A 82 1.43 5.63 -4.73
CA VAL A 82 2.62 4.77 -4.65
C VAL A 82 3.82 5.62 -4.25
N HIS A 83 4.43 5.29 -3.12
CA HIS A 83 5.66 5.93 -2.66
C HIS A 83 6.46 4.96 -1.81
N ASN A 84 7.66 4.61 -2.25
CA ASN A 84 8.51 3.66 -1.54
C ASN A 84 8.69 4.05 -0.06
N PRO A 85 8.40 3.17 0.93
CA PRO A 85 8.17 1.72 0.83
C PRO A 85 6.70 1.29 0.97
N LEU A 86 5.74 2.16 0.62
CA LEU A 86 4.32 1.89 0.77
C LEU A 86 3.49 2.14 -0.49
N LYS A 87 2.31 1.53 -0.50
CA LYS A 87 1.25 1.81 -1.48
C LYS A 87 -0.09 1.94 -0.76
N ILE A 88 -0.85 2.97 -1.10
CA ILE A 88 -2.23 3.18 -0.67
C ILE A 88 -3.12 3.03 -1.89
N LEU A 89 -3.77 1.87 -2.03
CA LEU A 89 -4.48 1.47 -3.23
C LEU A 89 -5.99 1.51 -3.02
N PHE A 90 -6.72 1.88 -4.07
CA PHE A 90 -8.15 1.75 -4.14
C PHE A 90 -8.53 0.35 -4.63
N PRO A 91 -9.55 -0.29 -4.04
CA PRO A 91 -10.06 -1.55 -4.54
C PRO A 91 -10.61 -1.38 -5.96
N THR A 92 -10.47 -2.42 -6.78
CA THR A 92 -11.01 -2.45 -8.14
C THR A 92 -12.55 -2.49 -8.16
N ASP A 93 -13.17 -2.98 -7.08
CA ASP A 93 -14.61 -2.94 -6.90
C ASP A 93 -15.09 -1.53 -6.54
N GLY A 94 -15.69 -0.85 -7.53
CA GLY A 94 -16.23 0.51 -7.39
C GLY A 94 -17.36 0.67 -6.37
N ARG A 95 -17.87 -0.41 -5.77
CA ARG A 95 -18.81 -0.37 -4.63
C ARG A 95 -18.09 -0.09 -3.31
N LYS A 96 -16.79 -0.39 -3.22
CA LYS A 96 -15.96 -0.21 -2.01
C LYS A 96 -15.27 1.17 -1.98
N ARG A 97 -16.03 2.24 -2.21
CA ARG A 97 -15.49 3.62 -2.37
C ARG A 97 -14.78 4.18 -1.13
N ASN A 98 -15.12 3.66 0.03
CA ASN A 98 -14.57 4.08 1.33
C ASN A 98 -13.54 3.08 1.86
N VAL A 99 -13.03 2.17 1.04
CA VAL A 99 -12.04 1.17 1.45
C VAL A 99 -10.70 1.51 0.81
N LEU A 100 -9.62 1.36 1.58
CA LEU A 100 -8.24 1.50 1.13
C LEU A 100 -7.49 0.20 1.46
N LEU A 101 -6.65 -0.22 0.53
CA LEU A 101 -5.68 -1.29 0.72
C LEU A 101 -4.33 -0.64 1.01
N LEU A 102 -3.70 -1.00 2.12
CA LEU A 102 -2.35 -0.56 2.45
C LEU A 102 -1.39 -1.72 2.23
N CYS A 103 -0.38 -1.49 1.38
CA CYS A 103 0.77 -2.38 1.22
C CYS A 103 2.00 -1.70 1.80
N LEU A 104 2.71 -2.38 2.68
CA LEU A 104 4.00 -1.98 3.24
C LEU A 104 5.05 -2.99 2.82
N TYR A 105 6.23 -2.51 2.44
CA TYR A 105 7.31 -3.36 1.93
C TYR A 105 8.52 -3.28 2.85
N ASN A 106 9.16 -4.42 3.08
CA ASN A 106 10.30 -4.54 3.98
C ASN A 106 11.57 -3.94 3.37
N GLU A 107 11.94 -2.73 3.80
CA GLU A 107 13.13 -2.01 3.32
C GLU A 107 14.45 -2.75 3.58
N ALA A 108 14.49 -3.68 4.53
CA ALA A 108 15.68 -4.46 4.86
C ALA A 108 15.91 -5.63 3.89
N GLU A 109 14.92 -5.98 3.06
CA GLU A 109 15.05 -7.10 2.13
C GLU A 109 16.00 -6.78 0.97
N PRO A 110 16.86 -7.74 0.56
CA PRO A 110 17.68 -7.58 -0.63
C PRO A 110 16.83 -7.31 -1.86
N ASP A 111 17.35 -6.44 -2.73
CA ASP A 111 16.66 -6.02 -3.96
C ASP A 111 15.29 -5.35 -3.71
N HIS A 112 15.04 -4.79 -2.50
CA HIS A 112 13.78 -4.15 -2.10
C HIS A 112 13.16 -3.27 -3.20
N LEU A 113 13.91 -2.33 -3.78
CA LEU A 113 13.39 -1.46 -4.84
C LEU A 113 12.92 -2.24 -6.08
N LEU A 114 13.64 -3.30 -6.47
CA LEU A 114 13.25 -4.12 -7.62
C LEU A 114 12.01 -4.96 -7.31
N ARG A 115 11.88 -5.41 -6.07
CA ARG A 115 10.69 -6.13 -5.60
C ARG A 115 9.49 -5.18 -5.49
N PHE A 116 9.67 -3.96 -5.02
CA PHE A 116 8.63 -2.95 -4.83
C PHE A 116 7.97 -2.57 -6.16
N HIS A 117 8.80 -2.43 -7.19
CA HIS A 117 8.38 -2.17 -8.56
C HIS A 117 8.08 -3.44 -9.37
N GLN A 118 8.14 -4.63 -8.75
CA GLN A 118 7.85 -5.92 -9.39
C GLN A 118 8.66 -6.16 -10.68
N VAL A 119 9.92 -5.72 -10.69
CA VAL A 119 10.84 -5.80 -11.84
C VAL A 119 12.00 -6.76 -11.60
N LEU A 120 12.11 -7.37 -10.40
CA LEU A 120 13.21 -8.26 -10.03
C LEU A 120 13.39 -9.42 -11.03
N ASP A 121 12.30 -10.03 -11.50
CA ASP A 121 12.39 -11.15 -12.43
C ASP A 121 12.95 -10.78 -13.81
N ARG A 122 12.93 -9.49 -14.20
CA ARG A 122 13.57 -9.01 -15.44
C ARG A 122 15.09 -9.17 -15.40
N ARG A 123 15.69 -9.24 -14.20
CA ARG A 123 17.13 -9.51 -14.02
C ARG A 123 17.53 -10.92 -14.46
N LYS A 124 16.60 -11.88 -14.45
CA LYS A 124 16.86 -13.28 -14.86
C LYS A 124 16.92 -13.44 -16.39
N THR A 125 16.71 -12.38 -17.15
CA THR A 125 16.68 -12.39 -18.63
C THR A 125 17.87 -11.63 -19.26
N SER A 126 18.92 -11.32 -18.49
CA SER A 126 20.16 -10.68 -18.99
C SER A 126 21.35 -11.63 -18.94
#